data_AF-A0A536UIE4-F1
#
_entry.id   AF-A0A536UIE4-F1
#
_cell.length_a   1.000
_cell.length_b   1.000
_cell.length_c   1.000
_cell.angle_alpha   90.00
_cell.angle_beta   90.00
_cell.angle_gamma   90.00
#
_symmetry.space_group_name_H-M   'P 1'
#
loop_
_entity.id
_entity.type
_entity.pdbx_description
1 polymer ?
#
loop_
_entity_poly.entity_id
_entity_poly.type
_entity_poly.pdbx_seq_one_letter_code
_entity_poly.pdbx_strand_id
1 'polypeptide(L)'
;MTTSLPALSLLETRVLGVLVEKQHTVADTYPLTLNALIAGCNQKTSRDPVLSATEAEVQSTVDRLKSLSLIVESSGGRVMRYAHNVERVLALPSQAVALLATLMLRGPQTLG
;
A
#
# COMPACT_ATOMS: atom_id res chain seq x y z
N MET A 1 -6.50 -8.32 23.40
CA MET A 1 -6.07 -9.44 22.54
C MET A 1 -5.21 -8.84 21.44
N THR A 2 -3.91 -9.10 21.41
CA THR A 2 -3.04 -8.67 20.31
C THR A 2 -3.37 -9.55 19.10
N THR A 3 -4.20 -9.05 18.20
CA THR A 3 -4.48 -9.74 16.94
C THR A 3 -3.17 -9.77 16.14
N SER A 4 -2.51 -10.92 16.09
CA SER A 4 -1.31 -11.08 15.26
C SER A 4 -1.73 -10.94 13.80
N LEU A 5 -1.14 -9.99 13.08
CA LEU A 5 -1.33 -9.89 11.64
C LEU A 5 -0.81 -11.16 10.95
N PRO A 6 -1.52 -11.67 9.93
CA PRO A 6 -0.99 -12.75 9.11
C PRO A 6 0.21 -12.26 8.30
N ALA A 7 1.04 -13.20 7.84
CA ALA A 7 2.06 -12.90 6.85
C ALA A 7 1.37 -12.39 5.56
N LEU A 8 1.86 -11.26 5.05
CA LEU A 8 1.37 -10.66 3.81
C LEU A 8 2.16 -11.19 2.61
N SER A 9 1.45 -11.44 1.52
CA SER A 9 2.03 -11.76 0.21
C SER A 9 2.77 -10.56 -0.39
N LEU A 10 3.56 -10.82 -1.41
CA LEU A 10 4.31 -9.80 -2.14
C LEU A 10 3.39 -8.70 -2.74
N LEU A 11 2.21 -9.06 -3.25
CA LEU A 11 1.30 -8.07 -3.81
C LEU A 11 0.59 -7.26 -2.73
N GLU A 12 0.27 -7.87 -1.59
CA GLU A 12 -0.29 -7.17 -0.43
C GLU A 12 0.69 -6.13 0.13
N THR A 13 1.96 -6.51 0.31
CA THR A 13 3.00 -5.56 0.74
C THR A 13 3.26 -4.48 -0.31
N ARG A 14 3.23 -4.82 -1.60
CA ARG A 14 3.33 -3.86 -2.70
C ARG A 14 2.22 -2.81 -2.63
N VAL A 15 0.96 -3.25 -2.49
CA VAL A 15 -0.20 -2.34 -2.43
C VAL A 15 -0.09 -1.38 -1.24
N LEU A 16 0.26 -1.88 -0.06
CA LEU A 16 0.46 -1.03 1.12
C LEU A 16 1.62 -0.04 0.94
N GLY A 17 2.76 -0.52 0.45
CA GLY A 17 3.93 0.30 0.18
C GLY A 17 3.62 1.43 -0.80
N VAL A 18 2.86 1.16 -1.87
CA VAL A 18 2.43 2.18 -2.84
C VAL A 18 1.52 3.22 -2.18
N LEU A 19 0.54 2.80 -1.39
CA LEU A 19 -0.36 3.75 -0.72
C LEU A 19 0.40 4.66 0.25
N VAL A 20 1.36 4.14 1.01
CA VAL A 20 2.22 4.94 1.89
C VAL A 20 3.12 5.88 1.07
N GLU A 21 3.83 5.37 0.07
CA GLU A 21 4.70 6.17 -0.82
C GLU A 21 3.93 7.35 -1.42
N LYS A 22 2.73 7.09 -1.96
CA LYS A 22 1.95 8.10 -2.67
C LYS A 22 1.25 9.09 -1.75
N GLN A 23 0.95 8.72 -0.50
CA GLN A 23 0.49 9.71 0.49
C GLN A 23 1.52 10.84 0.67
N HIS A 24 2.82 10.51 0.67
CA HIS A 24 3.89 11.48 0.86
C HIS A 24 4.37 12.16 -0.43
N THR A 25 4.38 11.44 -1.55
CA THR A 25 4.98 11.94 -2.81
C THR A 25 3.99 12.60 -3.74
N VAL A 26 2.68 12.32 -3.62
CA VAL A 26 1.62 12.86 -4.49
C VAL A 26 0.32 13.13 -3.71
N ALA A 27 0.45 13.89 -2.61
CA ALA A 27 -0.63 14.16 -1.66
C ALA A 27 -1.93 14.69 -2.31
N ASP A 28 -1.84 15.52 -3.36
CA ASP A 28 -3.00 16.07 -4.09
C ASP A 28 -3.90 15.00 -4.72
N THR A 29 -3.34 13.82 -4.98
CA THR A 29 -4.05 12.69 -5.59
C THR A 29 -4.33 11.57 -4.60
N TYR A 30 -3.94 11.71 -3.34
CA TYR A 30 -4.23 10.75 -2.28
C TYR A 30 -5.57 11.09 -1.60
N PRO A 31 -6.44 10.12 -1.23
CA PRO A 31 -6.32 8.65 -1.39
C PRO A 31 -6.34 8.19 -2.85
N LEU A 32 -5.80 7.03 -3.20
CA LEU A 32 -5.64 6.62 -4.62
C LEU A 32 -6.90 5.94 -5.18
N THR A 33 -7.19 6.12 -6.46
CA THR A 33 -8.13 5.26 -7.20
C THR A 33 -7.49 3.89 -7.50
N LEU A 34 -8.29 2.89 -7.88
CA LEU A 34 -7.77 1.57 -8.29
C LEU A 34 -6.74 1.68 -9.42
N ASN A 35 -7.02 2.47 -10.46
CA ASN A 35 -6.12 2.66 -11.59
C ASN A 35 -4.78 3.29 -11.18
N ALA A 36 -4.81 4.28 -10.29
CA ALA A 36 -3.58 4.89 -9.77
C ALA A 36 -2.77 3.90 -8.93
N LEU A 37 -3.46 3.05 -8.15
CA LEU A 37 -2.83 2.01 -7.35
C LEU A 37 -2.17 0.94 -8.24
N ILE A 38 -2.84 0.47 -9.29
CA ILE A 38 -2.27 -0.48 -10.28
C ILE A 38 -1.01 0.12 -10.92
N ALA A 39 -1.09 1.38 -11.38
CA ALA A 39 0.05 2.06 -11.98
C ALA A 39 1.25 2.15 -11.01
N GLY A 40 0.99 2.44 -9.73
CA GLY A 40 2.02 2.45 -8.69
C GLY A 40 2.58 1.07 -8.39
N CYS A 41 1.76 0.01 -8.40
CA CYS A 41 2.21 -1.37 -8.15
C CYS A 41 3.17 -1.86 -9.25
N ASN A 42 2.90 -1.48 -10.49
CA ASN A 42 3.63 -1.90 -11.70
C ASN A 42 4.69 -0.89 -12.16
N GLN A 43 5.02 0.10 -11.33
CA GLN A 43 6.06 1.09 -11.65
C GLN A 43 7.41 0.40 -11.89
N LYS A 44 8.14 0.82 -12.92
CA LYS A 44 9.46 0.21 -13.28
C LYS A 44 10.60 0.68 -12.38
N THR A 45 10.42 1.79 -11.68
CA THR A 45 11.41 2.40 -10.78
C THR A 45 10.95 2.29 -9.34
N SER A 46 11.91 2.24 -8.41
CA SER A 46 11.66 2.12 -6.97
C SER A 46 10.82 0.89 -6.60
N ARG A 47 10.91 -0.19 -7.39
CA ARG A 47 10.28 -1.48 -7.15
C ARG A 47 11.31 -2.59 -7.28
N ASP A 48 11.34 -3.50 -6.32
CA ASP A 48 12.11 -4.73 -6.39
C ASP A 48 11.32 -5.87 -5.71
N PRO A 49 10.84 -6.89 -6.46
CA PRO A 49 10.91 -7.03 -7.91
C PRO A 49 9.93 -6.10 -8.64
N VAL A 50 10.18 -5.83 -9.93
CA VAL A 50 9.17 -5.23 -10.81
C VAL A 50 8.05 -6.23 -11.04
N LEU A 51 6.80 -5.80 -10.87
CA LEU A 51 5.60 -6.62 -11.04
C LEU A 51 4.79 -6.18 -12.26
N SER A 52 3.89 -7.06 -12.69
CA SER A 52 2.87 -6.79 -13.70
C SER A 52 1.52 -7.32 -13.20
N ALA A 53 1.02 -6.74 -12.10
CA ALA A 53 -0.26 -7.10 -11.51
C ALA A 53 -1.44 -6.58 -12.35
N THR A 54 -2.44 -7.41 -12.54
CA THR A 54 -3.69 -7.09 -13.23
C THR A 54 -4.66 -6.33 -12.32
N GLU A 55 -5.67 -5.70 -12.92
CA GLU A 55 -6.74 -5.02 -12.17
C GLU A 55 -7.45 -5.96 -11.19
N ALA A 56 -7.77 -7.18 -11.62
CA ALA A 56 -8.44 -8.17 -10.78
C ALA A 56 -7.58 -8.60 -9.58
N GLU A 57 -6.28 -8.79 -9.77
CA GLU A 57 -5.35 -9.14 -8.68
C GLU A 57 -5.22 -8.00 -7.67
N VAL A 58 -5.10 -6.75 -8.14
CA VAL A 58 -5.01 -5.59 -7.25
C VAL A 58 -6.32 -5.35 -6.50
N GLN A 59 -7.47 -5.49 -7.16
CA GLN A 59 -8.77 -5.34 -6.50
C GLN A 59 -8.97 -6.41 -5.41
N SER A 60 -8.70 -7.69 -5.72
CA SER A 60 -8.75 -8.78 -4.74
C SER A 60 -7.81 -8.53 -3.54
N THR A 61 -6.61 -8.02 -3.82
CA THR A 61 -5.62 -7.64 -2.79
C THR A 61 -6.13 -6.50 -1.90
N VAL A 62 -6.75 -5.48 -2.49
CA VAL A 62 -7.36 -4.37 -1.74
C VAL A 62 -8.47 -4.88 -0.83
N ASP A 63 -9.36 -5.74 -1.32
CA ASP A 63 -10.44 -6.33 -0.54
C ASP A 63 -9.92 -7.18 0.62
N ARG A 64 -8.84 -7.94 0.39
CA ARG A 64 -8.16 -8.69 1.45
C ARG A 64 -7.53 -7.77 2.50
N LEU A 65 -6.88 -6.69 2.09
CA LEU A 65 -6.26 -5.74 3.03
C LEU A 65 -7.30 -4.91 3.80
N LYS A 66 -8.47 -4.64 3.21
CA LYS A 66 -9.63 -4.04 3.90
C LYS A 66 -10.13 -4.95 5.02
N SER A 67 -10.21 -6.27 4.79
CA SER A 67 -10.64 -7.22 5.85
C SER A 67 -9.64 -7.31 7.02
N LEU A 68 -8.37 -6.97 6.77
CA LEU A 68 -7.34 -6.82 7.80
C LEU A 68 -7.27 -5.41 8.41
N SER A 69 -8.20 -4.51 8.04
CA SER A 69 -8.20 -3.09 8.44
C SER A 69 -6.96 -2.30 8.03
N LEU A 70 -6.14 -2.80 7.10
CA LEU A 70 -4.91 -2.14 6.64
C LEU A 70 -5.17 -1.09 5.54
N ILE A 71 -6.34 -1.15 4.90
CA ILE A 71 -6.83 -0.16 3.93
C ILE A 71 -8.19 0.37 4.37
N VAL A 72 -8.39 1.69 4.24
CA VAL A 72 -9.69 2.35 4.34
C VAL A 72 -10.15 2.74 2.94
N GLU A 73 -11.40 2.39 2.63
CA GLU A 73 -12.09 2.85 1.42
C GLU A 73 -12.93 4.08 1.73
N SER A 74 -12.93 5.04 0.82
CA SER A 74 -13.80 6.22 0.87
C SER A 74 -14.54 6.36 -0.45
N SER A 75 -15.85 6.59 -0.36
CA SER A 75 -16.79 6.68 -1.49
C SER A 75 -17.35 8.08 -1.69
N GLY A 76 -16.62 9.13 -1.28
CA GLY A 76 -17.09 10.53 -1.31
C GLY A 76 -17.39 11.11 -2.70
N GLY A 77 -17.24 10.34 -3.78
CA GLY A 77 -17.54 10.72 -5.15
C GLY A 77 -17.86 9.51 -6.04
N ARG A 78 -17.85 9.69 -7.37
CA ARG A 78 -18.20 8.62 -8.34
C ARG A 78 -17.21 7.45 -8.41
N VAL A 79 -16.02 7.61 -7.84
CA VAL A 79 -14.92 6.65 -7.94
C VAL A 79 -14.42 6.31 -6.55
N MET A 80 -14.29 5.02 -6.25
CA MET A 80 -13.73 4.53 -4.98
C MET A 80 -12.27 4.95 -4.84
N ARG A 81 -11.91 5.37 -3.62
CA ARG A 81 -10.53 5.74 -3.29
C ARG A 81 -10.06 5.01 -2.04
N TYR A 82 -8.80 4.63 -2.06
CA TYR A 82 -8.17 3.78 -1.05
C TYR A 82 -7.04 4.53 -0.34
N ALA A 83 -7.09 4.50 0.99
CA ALA A 83 -6.06 5.01 1.89
C ALA A 83 -5.45 3.84 2.67
N HIS A 84 -4.18 3.94 3.06
CA HIS A 84 -3.59 3.00 4.01
C HIS A 84 -4.01 3.36 5.44
N ASN A 85 -3.95 2.38 6.32
CA ASN A 85 -4.22 2.53 7.76
C ASN A 85 -3.12 1.87 8.60
N VAL A 86 -1.91 1.79 8.03
CA VAL A 86 -0.80 0.99 8.58
C VAL A 86 -0.31 1.58 9.91
N GLU A 87 -0.23 2.90 10.03
CA GLU A 87 0.16 3.60 11.27
C GLU A 87 -0.69 3.16 12.46
N ARG A 88 -2.01 3.16 12.28
CA ARG A 88 -2.97 2.79 13.33
C ARG A 88 -2.93 1.31 13.64
N VAL A 89 -2.89 0.45 12.62
CA VAL A 89 -2.91 -1.02 12.81
C VAL A 89 -1.63 -1.51 13.48
N LEU A 90 -0.47 -0.97 13.10
CA LEU A 90 0.82 -1.36 13.66
C LEU A 90 1.25 -0.55 14.88
N ALA A 91 0.50 0.51 15.24
CA ALA A 91 0.88 1.48 16.27
C ALA A 91 2.29 2.05 16.04
N LEU A 92 2.59 2.42 14.80
CA LEU A 92 3.89 2.97 14.38
C LEU A 92 3.79 4.45 14.03
N PRO A 93 4.81 5.27 14.34
CA PRO A 93 4.88 6.65 13.89
C PRO A 93 5.10 6.71 12.37
N SER A 94 4.70 7.83 11.75
CA SER A 94 4.76 8.01 10.29
C SER A 94 6.15 7.81 9.70
N GLN A 95 7.22 8.20 10.41
CA GLN A 95 8.60 7.99 9.97
C GLN A 95 8.95 6.50 9.87
N ALA A 96 8.51 5.69 10.83
CA ALA A 96 8.73 4.24 10.80
C ALA A 96 7.92 3.58 9.68
N VAL A 97 6.70 4.07 9.42
CA VAL A 97 5.87 3.59 8.30
C VAL A 97 6.49 3.94 6.94
N ALA A 98 7.12 5.11 6.79
CA ALA A 98 7.85 5.47 5.58
C ALA A 98 9.06 4.55 5.31
N LEU A 99 9.81 4.18 6.35
CA LEU A 99 10.88 3.19 6.25
C LEU A 99 10.34 1.81 5.87
N LEU A 100 9.26 1.38 6.52
CA LEU A 100 8.60 0.11 6.22
C LEU A 100 8.12 0.05 4.76
N ALA A 101 7.53 1.12 4.24
CA ALA A 101 7.11 1.20 2.85
C ALA A 101 8.30 1.05 1.88
N THR A 102 9.45 1.65 2.20
CA THR A 102 10.67 1.48 1.39
C THR A 102 11.10 0.02 1.34
N LEU A 103 11.09 -0.68 2.48
CA LEU A 103 11.44 -2.10 2.56
C LEU A 103 10.39 -2.99 1.86
N MET A 104 9.11 -2.66 1.95
CA MET A 104 8.03 -3.36 1.24
C MET A 104 8.15 -3.20 -0.29
N LEU A 105 8.58 -2.04 -0.76
CA LEU A 105 8.68 -1.74 -2.19
C LEU A 105 9.97 -2.27 -2.82
N ARG A 106 11.07 -2.34 -2.06
CA ARG A 106 12.42 -2.56 -2.59
C ARG A 106 13.22 -3.66 -1.89
N GLY A 107 12.60 -4.40 -0.96
CA GLY A 107 13.29 -5.45 -0.21
C GLY A 107 14.35 -4.90 0.76
N PRO A 108 15.35 -5.72 1.15
CA PRO A 108 16.43 -5.29 2.04
C PRO A 108 17.17 -4.05 1.51
N GLN A 109 17.39 -3.06 2.38
CA GLN A 109 18.11 -1.83 2.05
C GLN A 109 19.22 -1.59 3.07
N THR A 110 20.27 -0.87 2.66
CA THR A 110 21.27 -0.30 3.57
C THR A 110 20.84 1.09 4.04
N LEU A 111 21.48 1.63 5.08
CA LEU A 111 21.12 2.94 5.66
C LEU A 111 21.39 4.16 4.74
N GLY A 112 22.07 3.95 3.60
CA GLY A 112 22.14 4.85 2.44
C GLY A 112 22.40 6.32 2.73
#